data_AF-A0ABD1N019-F1
#
_entry.id   AF-A0ABD1N019-F1
#
_cell.length_a   1.000
_cell.length_b   1.000
_cell.length_c   1.000
_cell.angle_alpha   90.00
_cell.angle_beta   90.00
_cell.angle_gamma   90.00
#
_symmetry.space_group_name_H-M   'P 1'
#
loop_
_entity.id
_entity.type
_entity.pdbx_description
1 polymer ?
#
loop_
_entity_poly.entity_id
_entity_poly.type
_entity_poly.pdbx_seq_one_letter_code
_entity_poly.pdbx_strand_id
1 'polypeptide(L)'
;MVANEGGEEVVPVGLEIDRLQNQLTEKVKDLATSHNEIKALRATEAKKDKAIEELRNEVSKLDERLRLTEDHLKYKKLEIKKLTEEKKDALAAQYAAEATLRRLHADQKEDDFVPLHRVITPLEAEIKMYRNEIAALQEDKKALERLTKSKEAALLEAEKILKSALERALIVEEVQNENFDLRRQIEICQEENKILEKMHRQKILEVEKLSQTIHELEEVILSSGTNANAVHDYQRQISELQEERRTLERELARVKVSANRVAMVVANEWKDENDKVMPVRQWLEDRRILQAEMQRLKEKLAISERTAKAESQLKDKLKLRLKTLEEGLKHFSSHPVSSNSGSVKAEKSNILSFLTTNGRLRNRSTSQPRGCTVGNSLFEKPNAKSNIESVTGNLTTGSIIKKKYASAENMLKKGIWASRKKVAVSDEKENEMQVNTGMNSNKCNAEREATEIKTSVDVCEDSKGNSNNDLGRNDMVSGFLYDRLQKEVINLRKSCETKESSLHNKDEEIKMLTKKVEALTKAMEIEWKKMKREAAAREKEAASTKSDDNRKIKRSNSSRRFMQEH
;
A
#
# COMPACT_ATOMS: atom_id res chain seq x y z
N MET A 1 -20.08 -57.85 -41.75
CA MET A 1 -21.09 -58.90 -41.54
C MET A 1 -21.19 -59.17 -40.04
N VAL A 2 -22.35 -59.60 -39.54
CA VAL A 2 -22.78 -59.39 -38.14
C VAL A 2 -22.98 -57.90 -37.86
N ALA A 3 -24.23 -57.46 -37.90
CA ALA A 3 -24.65 -56.26 -37.20
C ALA A 3 -24.72 -56.57 -35.70
N ASN A 4 -24.65 -55.55 -34.85
CA ASN A 4 -25.14 -55.67 -33.48
C ASN A 4 -26.05 -54.48 -33.19
N GLU A 5 -27.27 -54.77 -32.75
CA GLU A 5 -28.33 -53.79 -32.61
C GLU A 5 -28.14 -53.00 -31.32
N GLY A 6 -27.69 -51.75 -31.43
CA GLY A 6 -27.77 -50.78 -30.34
C GLY A 6 -29.16 -50.14 -30.37
N GLY A 7 -30.05 -50.58 -29.48
CA GLY A 7 -31.40 -50.02 -29.39
C GLY A 7 -31.39 -48.54 -29.01
N GLU A 8 -32.40 -47.79 -29.45
CA GLU A 8 -32.68 -46.43 -28.99
C GLU A 8 -33.22 -46.45 -27.55
N GLU A 9 -32.36 -46.84 -26.61
CA GLU A 9 -32.54 -46.46 -25.22
C GLU A 9 -32.47 -44.94 -25.17
N VAL A 10 -33.61 -44.28 -24.87
CA VAL A 10 -33.69 -42.83 -24.74
C VAL A 10 -33.06 -42.43 -23.40
N VAL A 11 -31.72 -42.55 -23.37
CA VAL A 11 -30.86 -42.13 -22.28
C VAL A 11 -31.20 -40.67 -21.99
N PRO A 12 -31.66 -40.32 -20.77
CA PRO A 12 -31.96 -38.95 -20.40
C PRO A 12 -30.78 -38.05 -20.74
N VAL A 13 -31.02 -36.94 -21.43
CA VAL A 13 -29.96 -36.09 -22.05
C VAL A 13 -28.86 -35.71 -21.06
N GLY A 14 -29.17 -35.57 -19.76
CA GLY A 14 -28.20 -35.38 -18.70
C GLY A 14 -27.15 -36.49 -18.57
N LEU A 15 -27.51 -37.77 -18.68
CA LEU A 15 -26.57 -38.89 -18.58
C LEU A 15 -25.61 -38.97 -19.78
N GLU A 16 -26.07 -38.64 -20.99
CA GLU A 16 -25.18 -38.54 -22.16
C GLU A 16 -24.29 -37.28 -22.08
N ILE A 17 -24.79 -36.17 -21.52
CA ILE A 17 -23.96 -35.02 -21.17
C ILE A 17 -22.88 -35.40 -20.14
N ASP A 18 -23.24 -36.10 -19.06
CA ASP A 18 -22.29 -36.57 -18.04
C ASP A 18 -21.26 -37.53 -18.64
N ARG A 19 -21.66 -38.43 -19.55
CA ARG A 19 -20.77 -39.32 -20.28
C ARG A 19 -19.79 -38.55 -21.17
N LEU A 20 -20.28 -37.60 -21.98
CA LEU A 20 -19.46 -36.76 -22.85
C LEU A 20 -18.53 -35.85 -22.05
N GLN A 21 -18.99 -35.31 -20.92
CA GLN A 21 -18.18 -34.52 -20.00
C GLN A 21 -17.07 -35.36 -19.36
N ASN A 22 -17.37 -36.59 -18.93
CA ASN A 22 -16.35 -37.53 -18.42
C ASN A 22 -15.31 -37.85 -19.50
N GLN A 23 -15.74 -38.19 -20.72
CA GLN A 23 -14.84 -38.40 -21.88
C GLN A 23 -13.99 -37.16 -22.19
N LEU A 24 -14.55 -35.95 -22.09
CA LEU A 24 -13.80 -34.71 -22.26
C LEU A 24 -12.74 -34.55 -21.15
N THR A 25 -13.05 -34.84 -19.89
CA THR A 25 -12.03 -34.80 -18.81
C THR A 25 -10.95 -35.87 -18.97
N GLU A 26 -11.29 -37.03 -19.55
CA GLU A 26 -10.33 -38.09 -19.88
C GLU A 26 -9.40 -37.65 -21.01
N LYS A 27 -9.95 -37.13 -22.12
CA LYS A 27 -9.13 -36.61 -23.23
C LYS A 27 -8.29 -35.39 -22.84
N VAL A 28 -8.74 -34.57 -21.91
CA VAL A 28 -7.91 -33.49 -21.31
C VAL A 28 -6.75 -34.06 -20.49
N LYS A 29 -6.93 -35.18 -19.77
CA LYS A 29 -5.83 -35.88 -19.08
C LYS A 29 -4.85 -36.52 -20.08
N ASP A 30 -5.36 -37.18 -21.12
CA ASP A 30 -4.54 -37.77 -22.19
C ASP A 30 -3.69 -36.73 -22.94
N LEU A 31 -4.27 -35.55 -23.22
CA LEU A 31 -3.55 -34.43 -23.81
C LEU A 31 -2.48 -33.89 -22.85
N ALA A 32 -2.74 -33.86 -21.54
CA ALA A 32 -1.77 -33.45 -20.54
C ALA A 32 -0.62 -34.47 -20.37
N THR A 33 -0.87 -35.77 -20.41
CA THR A 33 0.19 -36.79 -20.38
C THR A 33 1.02 -36.74 -21.67
N SER A 34 0.38 -36.69 -22.83
CA SER A 34 1.06 -36.54 -24.13
C SER A 34 1.90 -35.25 -24.21
N HIS A 35 1.41 -34.13 -23.68
CA HIS A 35 2.18 -32.88 -23.62
C HIS A 35 3.41 -32.99 -22.72
N ASN A 36 3.29 -33.67 -21.57
CA ASN A 36 4.41 -33.92 -20.68
C ASN A 36 5.44 -34.89 -21.29
N GLU A 37 5.00 -35.90 -22.05
CA GLU A 37 5.88 -36.78 -22.81
C GLU A 37 6.63 -36.02 -23.91
N ILE A 38 5.95 -35.21 -24.73
CA ILE A 38 6.57 -34.33 -25.73
C ILE A 38 7.61 -33.40 -25.09
N LYS A 39 7.32 -32.86 -23.90
CA LYS A 39 8.25 -32.01 -23.13
C LYS A 39 9.47 -32.79 -22.63
N ALA A 40 9.29 -34.05 -22.20
CA ALA A 40 10.39 -34.93 -21.82
C ALA A 40 11.25 -35.33 -23.03
N LEU A 41 10.63 -35.70 -24.15
CA LEU A 41 11.31 -36.07 -25.39
C LEU A 41 12.19 -34.92 -25.91
N ARG A 42 11.66 -33.69 -26.00
CA ARG A 42 12.43 -32.48 -26.35
C ARG A 42 13.63 -32.25 -25.42
N ALA A 43 13.50 -32.55 -24.12
CA ALA A 43 14.60 -32.46 -23.16
C ALA A 43 15.64 -33.60 -23.29
N THR A 44 15.33 -34.69 -24.00
CA THR A 44 16.31 -35.70 -24.42
C THR A 44 16.92 -35.39 -25.79
N GLU A 45 16.15 -34.80 -26.70
CA GLU A 45 16.57 -34.32 -28.02
C GLU A 45 17.69 -33.28 -27.88
N ALA A 46 17.46 -32.21 -27.11
CA ALA A 46 18.48 -31.18 -26.84
C ALA A 46 19.77 -31.72 -26.18
N LYS A 47 19.72 -32.89 -25.52
CA LYS A 47 20.92 -33.58 -25.00
C LYS A 47 21.65 -34.39 -26.08
N LYS A 48 20.91 -35.00 -27.01
CA LYS A 48 21.48 -35.66 -28.20
C LYS A 48 22.13 -34.63 -29.11
N ASP A 49 21.48 -33.50 -29.36
CA ASP A 49 22.01 -32.41 -30.19
C ASP A 49 23.34 -31.88 -29.64
N LYS A 50 23.42 -31.66 -28.31
CA LYS A 50 24.67 -31.28 -27.66
C LYS A 50 25.77 -32.34 -27.81
N ALA A 51 25.43 -33.62 -27.67
CA ALA A 51 26.41 -34.71 -27.85
C ALA A 51 26.86 -34.85 -29.32
N ILE A 52 25.95 -34.63 -30.28
CA ILE A 52 26.26 -34.59 -31.72
C ILE A 52 27.20 -33.41 -32.01
N GLU A 53 26.96 -32.24 -31.42
CA GLU A 53 27.83 -31.08 -31.60
C GLU A 53 29.21 -31.27 -30.96
N GLU A 54 29.29 -31.84 -29.76
CA GLU A 54 30.57 -32.24 -29.13
C GLU A 54 31.35 -33.23 -30.01
N LEU A 55 30.68 -34.20 -30.66
CA LEU A 55 31.31 -35.12 -31.60
C LEU A 55 31.74 -34.45 -32.91
N ARG A 56 30.92 -33.56 -33.49
CA ARG A 56 31.28 -32.77 -34.68
C ARG A 56 32.56 -31.97 -34.47
N ASN A 57 32.68 -31.33 -33.30
CA ASN A 57 33.86 -30.55 -32.93
C ASN A 57 35.11 -31.43 -32.76
N GLU A 58 34.99 -32.68 -32.30
CA GLU A 58 36.15 -33.59 -32.23
C GLU A 58 36.53 -34.15 -33.60
N VAL A 59 35.56 -34.45 -34.48
CA VAL A 59 35.82 -34.85 -35.87
C VAL A 59 36.59 -33.75 -36.63
N SER A 60 36.21 -32.48 -36.49
CA SER A 60 36.93 -31.36 -37.14
C SER A 60 38.41 -31.31 -36.72
N LYS A 61 38.71 -31.51 -35.43
CA LYS A 61 40.10 -31.55 -34.92
C LYS A 61 40.88 -32.74 -35.48
N LEU A 62 40.23 -33.89 -35.66
CA LEU A 62 40.86 -35.07 -36.27
C LEU A 62 41.14 -34.85 -37.76
N ASP A 63 40.22 -34.23 -38.51
CA ASP A 63 40.41 -33.86 -39.93
C ASP A 63 41.49 -32.79 -40.12
N GLU A 64 41.64 -31.85 -39.19
CA GLU A 64 42.74 -30.88 -39.16
C GLU A 64 44.08 -31.56 -38.90
N ARG A 65 44.15 -32.45 -37.89
CA ARG A 65 45.35 -33.22 -37.58
C ARG A 65 45.75 -34.14 -38.74
N LEU A 66 44.77 -34.79 -39.38
CA LEU A 66 45.00 -35.64 -40.55
C LEU A 66 45.63 -34.83 -41.68
N ARG A 67 45.04 -33.69 -42.06
CA ARG A 67 45.59 -32.78 -43.09
C ARG A 67 47.03 -32.34 -42.78
N LEU A 68 47.33 -31.95 -41.54
CA LEU A 68 48.69 -31.59 -41.13
C LEU A 68 49.68 -32.77 -41.28
N THR A 69 49.27 -34.00 -40.94
CA THR A 69 50.12 -35.19 -41.14
C THR A 69 50.27 -35.57 -42.62
N GLU A 70 49.22 -35.43 -43.43
CA GLU A 70 49.33 -35.64 -44.87
C GLU A 70 50.28 -34.65 -45.53
N ASP A 71 50.22 -33.37 -45.16
CA ASP A 71 51.08 -32.34 -45.75
C ASP A 71 52.54 -32.50 -45.33
N HIS A 72 52.79 -32.96 -44.09
CA HIS A 72 54.12 -33.39 -43.67
C HIS A 72 54.64 -34.60 -44.49
N LEU A 73 53.79 -35.60 -44.76
CA LEU A 73 54.14 -36.74 -45.61
C LEU A 73 54.35 -36.34 -47.08
N LYS A 74 53.57 -35.39 -47.61
CA LYS A 74 53.76 -34.80 -48.95
C LYS A 74 55.13 -34.10 -49.03
N TYR A 75 55.49 -33.31 -48.01
CA TYR A 75 56.81 -32.68 -47.91
C TYR A 75 57.96 -33.72 -47.87
N LYS A 76 57.91 -34.69 -46.96
CA LYS A 76 58.94 -35.74 -46.84
C LYS A 76 59.07 -36.57 -48.13
N LYS A 77 57.98 -36.79 -48.87
CA LYS A 77 57.99 -37.46 -50.19
C LYS A 77 58.71 -36.63 -51.27
N LEU A 78 58.67 -35.31 -51.22
CA LEU A 78 59.42 -34.42 -52.12
C LEU A 78 60.91 -34.35 -51.74
N GLU A 79 61.21 -34.29 -50.44
CA GLU A 79 62.57 -34.33 -49.89
C GLU A 79 63.30 -35.63 -50.29
N ILE A 80 62.63 -36.79 -50.15
CA ILE A 80 63.16 -38.08 -50.61
C ILE A 80 63.43 -38.09 -52.12
N LYS A 81 62.53 -37.55 -52.95
CA LYS A 81 62.75 -37.45 -54.41
C LYS A 81 64.03 -36.67 -54.73
N LYS A 82 64.17 -35.47 -54.16
CA LYS A 82 65.35 -34.61 -54.32
C LYS A 82 66.63 -35.36 -53.92
N LEU A 83 66.66 -35.99 -52.75
CA LEU A 83 67.80 -36.79 -52.30
C LEU A 83 68.12 -37.98 -53.25
N THR A 84 67.12 -38.58 -53.90
CA THR A 84 67.36 -39.63 -54.92
C THR A 84 67.78 -39.09 -56.29
N GLU A 85 67.60 -37.81 -56.57
CA GLU A 85 68.11 -37.13 -57.76
C GLU A 85 69.57 -36.73 -57.50
N GLU A 86 69.85 -36.04 -56.39
CA GLU A 86 71.20 -35.70 -55.92
C GLU A 86 72.11 -36.94 -55.80
N LYS A 87 71.58 -38.08 -55.33
CA LYS A 87 72.31 -39.36 -55.30
C LYS A 87 72.68 -39.89 -56.69
N LYS A 88 71.83 -39.72 -57.71
CA LYS A 88 72.14 -40.15 -59.09
C LYS A 88 73.23 -39.26 -59.68
N ASP A 89 73.12 -37.95 -59.47
CA ASP A 89 74.08 -36.96 -59.97
C ASP A 89 75.45 -37.14 -59.31
N ALA A 90 75.48 -37.42 -58.00
CA ALA A 90 76.71 -37.78 -57.29
C ALA A 90 77.35 -39.08 -57.81
N LEU A 91 76.55 -40.10 -58.12
CA LEU A 91 77.06 -41.34 -58.75
C LEU A 91 77.57 -41.09 -60.18
N ALA A 92 76.89 -40.27 -60.97
CA ALA A 92 77.35 -39.89 -62.31
C ALA A 92 78.67 -39.10 -62.25
N ALA A 93 78.80 -38.16 -61.30
CA ALA A 93 80.04 -37.43 -61.03
C ALA A 93 81.16 -38.37 -60.56
N GLN A 94 80.87 -39.37 -59.72
CA GLN A 94 81.82 -40.40 -59.30
C GLN A 94 82.35 -41.19 -60.51
N TYR A 95 81.48 -41.68 -61.39
CA TYR A 95 81.90 -42.39 -62.61
C TYR A 95 82.71 -41.50 -63.57
N ALA A 96 82.38 -40.21 -63.69
CA ALA A 96 83.15 -39.25 -64.48
C ALA A 96 84.56 -38.99 -63.91
N ALA A 97 84.67 -38.85 -62.58
CA ALA A 97 85.94 -38.72 -61.87
C ALA A 97 86.80 -39.98 -62.00
N GLU A 98 86.19 -41.15 -61.85
CA GLU A 98 86.89 -42.44 -62.00
C GLU A 98 87.35 -42.67 -63.46
N ALA A 99 86.56 -42.25 -64.46
CA ALA A 99 86.93 -42.29 -65.87
C ALA A 99 88.07 -41.32 -66.22
N THR A 100 88.14 -40.14 -65.58
CA THR A 100 89.25 -39.19 -65.76
C THR A 100 90.53 -39.66 -65.07
N LEU A 101 90.44 -40.28 -63.89
CA LEU A 101 91.58 -40.95 -63.25
C LEU A 101 92.13 -42.11 -64.11
N ARG A 102 91.27 -42.92 -64.73
CA ARG A 102 91.70 -43.97 -65.68
C ARG A 102 92.40 -43.42 -66.92
N ARG A 103 92.05 -42.21 -67.40
CA ARG A 103 92.77 -41.53 -68.48
C ARG A 103 94.13 -41.02 -68.01
N LEU A 104 94.16 -40.27 -66.90
CA LEU A 104 95.40 -39.75 -66.33
C LEU A 104 96.44 -40.84 -66.05
N HIS A 105 96.04 -42.02 -65.54
CA HIS A 105 96.95 -43.15 -65.35
C HIS A 105 97.39 -43.84 -66.66
N ALA A 106 96.70 -43.64 -67.78
CA ALA A 106 97.11 -44.13 -69.10
C ALA A 106 98.02 -43.13 -69.82
N ASP A 107 97.77 -41.83 -69.62
CA ASP A 107 98.57 -40.71 -70.14
C ASP A 107 99.89 -40.52 -69.34
N GLN A 108 100.13 -41.30 -68.28
CA GLN A 108 101.25 -41.11 -67.34
C GLN A 108 102.60 -41.66 -67.82
N LYS A 109 103.05 -41.20 -68.99
CA LYS A 109 104.45 -41.25 -69.47
C LYS A 109 104.78 -39.95 -70.20
N GLU A 110 106.05 -39.54 -70.12
CA GLU A 110 106.59 -38.19 -70.42
C GLU A 110 106.38 -37.16 -69.29
N ASP A 111 107.46 -36.45 -68.94
CA ASP A 111 107.54 -35.49 -67.81
C ASP A 111 107.11 -34.06 -68.21
N ASP A 112 105.85 -33.88 -68.61
CA ASP A 112 105.28 -32.54 -68.84
C ASP A 112 104.76 -31.93 -67.52
N PHE A 113 105.67 -31.32 -66.75
CA PHE A 113 105.31 -30.52 -65.57
C PHE A 113 104.49 -29.30 -65.99
N VAL A 114 103.16 -29.41 -65.87
CA VAL A 114 102.20 -28.32 -66.15
C VAL A 114 102.65 -27.03 -65.46
N PRO A 115 102.95 -25.94 -66.20
CA PRO A 115 103.53 -24.75 -65.61
C PRO A 115 102.69 -24.20 -64.46
N LEU A 116 103.26 -24.15 -63.25
CA LEU A 116 102.57 -23.80 -61.99
C LEU A 116 101.72 -22.52 -62.10
N HIS A 117 102.18 -21.51 -62.84
CA HIS A 117 101.44 -20.28 -63.11
C HIS A 117 100.03 -20.53 -63.69
N ARG A 118 99.87 -21.56 -64.53
CA ARG A 118 98.58 -21.94 -65.15
C ARG A 118 97.57 -22.51 -64.15
N VAL A 119 98.04 -23.00 -62.99
CA VAL A 119 97.23 -23.47 -61.86
C VAL A 119 97.04 -22.36 -60.82
N ILE A 120 98.04 -21.49 -60.64
CA ILE A 120 98.02 -20.37 -59.68
C ILE A 120 97.04 -19.27 -60.11
N THR A 121 97.06 -18.83 -61.38
CA THR A 121 96.23 -17.69 -61.84
C THR A 121 94.72 -17.87 -61.64
N PRO A 122 94.11 -19.06 -61.86
CA PRO A 122 92.73 -19.32 -61.47
C PRO A 122 92.47 -19.16 -59.96
N LEU A 123 93.36 -19.69 -59.11
CA LEU A 123 93.24 -19.60 -57.65
C LEU A 123 93.39 -18.15 -57.15
N GLU A 124 94.26 -17.35 -57.77
CA GLU A 124 94.38 -15.91 -57.50
C GLU A 124 93.10 -15.14 -57.88
N ALA A 125 92.45 -15.56 -58.98
CA ALA A 125 91.15 -15.00 -59.39
C ALA A 125 90.03 -15.40 -58.42
N GLU A 126 89.97 -16.64 -57.96
CA GLU A 126 89.02 -17.10 -56.92
C GLU A 126 89.23 -16.35 -55.59
N ILE A 127 90.48 -16.23 -55.13
CA ILE A 127 90.82 -15.43 -53.93
C ILE A 127 90.37 -13.96 -54.09
N LYS A 128 90.46 -13.39 -55.30
CA LYS A 128 89.96 -12.04 -55.58
C LYS A 128 88.42 -11.99 -55.59
N MET A 129 87.75 -13.01 -56.11
CA MET A 129 86.28 -13.12 -56.06
C MET A 129 85.77 -13.23 -54.62
N TYR A 130 86.34 -14.13 -53.81
CA TYR A 130 85.97 -14.26 -52.39
C TYR A 130 86.24 -12.99 -51.58
N ARG A 131 87.30 -12.23 -51.90
CA ARG A 131 87.53 -10.90 -51.28
C ARG A 131 86.42 -9.89 -51.63
N ASN A 132 85.94 -9.89 -52.87
CA ASN A 132 84.82 -9.03 -53.28
C ASN A 132 83.50 -9.47 -52.62
N GLU A 133 83.25 -10.78 -52.54
CA GLU A 133 82.08 -11.35 -51.86
C GLU A 133 82.07 -11.02 -50.36
N ILE A 134 83.20 -11.15 -49.67
CA ILE A 134 83.37 -10.72 -48.27
C ILE A 134 83.09 -9.22 -48.11
N ALA A 135 83.47 -8.38 -49.07
CA ALA A 135 83.17 -6.95 -49.03
C ALA A 135 81.66 -6.69 -49.18
N ALA A 136 80.99 -7.33 -50.14
CA ALA A 136 79.54 -7.24 -50.33
C ALA A 136 78.77 -7.70 -49.08
N LEU A 137 79.12 -8.86 -48.52
CA LEU A 137 78.53 -9.39 -47.28
C LEU A 137 78.75 -8.47 -46.07
N GLN A 138 79.85 -7.71 -46.02
CA GLN A 138 80.07 -6.67 -45.01
C GLN A 138 79.19 -5.43 -45.22
N GLU A 139 78.82 -5.10 -46.45
CA GLU A 139 77.88 -4.01 -46.74
C GLU A 139 76.44 -4.43 -46.44
N ASP A 140 76.04 -5.64 -46.82
CA ASP A 140 74.75 -6.24 -46.47
C ASP A 140 74.57 -6.35 -44.95
N LYS A 141 75.60 -6.78 -44.21
CA LYS A 141 75.57 -6.76 -42.74
C LYS A 141 75.31 -5.35 -42.20
N LYS A 142 75.98 -4.32 -42.72
CA LYS A 142 75.76 -2.92 -42.32
C LYS A 142 74.38 -2.41 -42.77
N ALA A 143 73.79 -2.94 -43.83
CA ALA A 143 72.43 -2.62 -44.25
C ALA A 143 71.39 -3.24 -43.29
N LEU A 144 71.57 -4.52 -42.94
CA LEU A 144 70.77 -5.22 -41.93
C LEU A 144 70.83 -4.53 -40.57
N GLU A 145 72.02 -4.14 -40.09
CA GLU A 145 72.18 -3.40 -38.82
C GLU A 145 71.43 -2.05 -38.81
N ARG A 146 71.37 -1.34 -39.94
CA ARG A 146 70.55 -0.10 -40.07
C ARG A 146 69.06 -0.42 -40.09
N LEU A 147 68.65 -1.45 -40.81
CA LEU A 147 67.24 -1.89 -40.88
C LEU A 147 66.72 -2.34 -39.51
N THR A 148 67.52 -3.08 -38.75
CA THR A 148 67.20 -3.49 -37.38
C THR A 148 67.00 -2.28 -36.47
N LYS A 149 67.95 -1.33 -36.45
CA LYS A 149 67.82 -0.08 -35.66
C LYS A 149 66.59 0.75 -36.07
N SER A 150 66.26 0.79 -37.36
CA SER A 150 65.05 1.46 -37.84
C SER A 150 63.76 0.76 -37.39
N LYS A 151 63.76 -0.57 -37.30
CA LYS A 151 62.61 -1.36 -36.79
C LYS A 151 62.48 -1.23 -35.27
N GLU A 152 63.59 -1.25 -34.53
CA GLU A 152 63.63 -1.01 -33.08
C GLU A 152 63.06 0.38 -32.73
N ALA A 153 63.47 1.42 -33.47
CA ALA A 153 62.93 2.76 -33.30
C ALA A 153 61.40 2.83 -33.55
N ALA A 154 60.92 2.21 -34.64
CA ALA A 154 59.49 2.16 -34.95
C ALA A 154 58.67 1.35 -33.93
N LEU A 155 59.23 0.26 -33.38
CA LEU A 155 58.61 -0.50 -32.30
C LEU A 155 58.50 0.32 -31.00
N LEU A 156 59.55 1.06 -30.64
CA LEU A 156 59.53 1.96 -29.47
C LEU A 156 58.58 3.15 -29.64
N GLU A 157 58.31 3.58 -30.87
CA GLU A 157 57.27 4.59 -31.16
C GLU A 157 55.87 3.99 -31.05
N ALA A 158 55.63 2.81 -31.64
CA ALA A 158 54.37 2.09 -31.51
C ALA A 158 54.03 1.74 -30.05
N GLU A 159 55.04 1.39 -29.23
CA GLU A 159 54.88 1.13 -27.80
C GLU A 159 54.42 2.38 -27.03
N LYS A 160 54.97 3.57 -27.34
CA LYS A 160 54.54 4.85 -26.76
C LYS A 160 53.10 5.18 -27.14
N ILE A 161 52.74 4.98 -28.41
CA ILE A 161 51.37 5.20 -28.91
C ILE A 161 50.39 4.25 -28.20
N LEU A 162 50.74 2.98 -28.03
CA LEU A 162 49.93 1.97 -27.34
C LEU A 162 49.76 2.29 -25.85
N LYS A 163 50.82 2.69 -25.14
CA LYS A 163 50.74 3.14 -23.74
C LYS A 163 49.81 4.34 -23.60
N SER A 164 49.99 5.36 -24.44
CA SER A 164 49.13 6.55 -24.45
C SER A 164 47.67 6.24 -24.84
N ALA A 165 47.43 5.21 -25.64
CA ALA A 165 46.08 4.72 -25.94
C ALA A 165 45.44 3.97 -24.76
N LEU A 166 46.23 3.18 -24.02
CA LEU A 166 45.79 2.49 -22.81
C LEU A 166 45.47 3.47 -21.68
N GLU A 167 46.31 4.49 -21.47
CA GLU A 167 46.04 5.59 -20.53
C GLU A 167 44.70 6.30 -20.84
N ARG A 168 44.44 6.62 -22.12
CA ARG A 168 43.15 7.18 -22.54
C ARG A 168 41.99 6.21 -22.34
N ALA A 169 42.18 4.91 -22.54
CA ALA A 169 41.14 3.91 -22.34
C ALA A 169 40.73 3.80 -20.86
N LEU A 170 41.70 3.82 -19.93
CA LEU A 170 41.44 3.81 -18.49
C LEU A 170 40.67 5.06 -18.02
N ILE A 171 41.05 6.25 -18.52
CA ILE A 171 40.32 7.50 -18.22
C ILE A 171 38.87 7.44 -18.75
N VAL A 172 38.64 6.80 -19.90
CA VAL A 172 37.29 6.59 -20.44
C VAL A 172 36.49 5.59 -19.60
N GLU A 173 37.11 4.54 -19.06
CA GLU A 173 36.47 3.59 -18.12
C GLU A 173 36.08 4.27 -16.79
N GLU A 174 36.98 5.10 -16.24
CA GLU A 174 36.74 5.90 -15.04
C GLU A 174 35.55 6.87 -15.23
N VAL A 175 35.57 7.68 -16.30
CA VAL A 175 34.48 8.63 -16.61
C VAL A 175 33.17 7.92 -16.97
N GLN A 176 33.20 6.69 -17.51
CA GLN A 176 32.00 5.88 -17.72
C GLN A 176 31.39 5.39 -16.40
N ASN A 177 32.22 5.00 -15.43
CA ASN A 177 31.77 4.64 -14.09
C ASN A 177 31.19 5.85 -13.34
N GLU A 178 31.84 7.01 -13.36
CA GLU A 178 31.27 8.26 -12.82
C GLU A 178 29.91 8.59 -13.48
N ASN A 179 29.80 8.43 -14.80
CA ASN A 179 28.53 8.64 -15.52
C ASN A 179 27.44 7.66 -15.08
N PHE A 180 27.78 6.42 -14.74
CA PHE A 180 26.82 5.43 -14.25
C PHE A 180 26.29 5.81 -12.87
N ASP A 181 27.19 6.18 -11.94
CA ASP A 181 26.79 6.58 -10.59
C ASP A 181 26.03 7.92 -10.57
N LEU A 182 26.40 8.89 -11.42
CA LEU A 182 25.61 10.12 -11.60
C LEU A 182 24.22 9.85 -12.16
N ARG A 183 24.06 8.92 -13.12
CA ARG A 183 22.74 8.50 -13.62
C ARG A 183 21.90 7.87 -12.52
N ARG A 184 22.51 7.03 -11.68
CA ARG A 184 21.85 6.40 -10.53
C ARG A 184 21.44 7.41 -9.46
N GLN A 185 22.27 8.43 -9.19
CA GLN A 185 21.91 9.54 -8.30
C GLN A 185 20.72 10.35 -8.84
N ILE A 186 20.70 10.62 -10.16
CA ILE A 186 19.58 11.28 -10.83
C ILE A 186 18.28 10.45 -10.71
N GLU A 187 18.35 9.13 -10.91
CA GLU A 187 17.21 8.22 -10.75
C GLU A 187 16.66 8.22 -9.31
N ILE A 188 17.55 8.18 -8.30
CA ILE A 188 17.18 8.30 -6.89
C ILE A 188 16.47 9.64 -6.62
N CYS A 189 17.07 10.76 -7.04
CA CYS A 189 16.49 12.09 -6.83
C CYS A 189 15.13 12.25 -7.57
N GLN A 190 14.92 11.56 -8.69
CA GLN A 190 13.63 11.56 -9.39
C GLN A 190 12.54 10.80 -8.60
N GLU A 191 12.84 9.62 -8.06
CA GLU A 191 11.86 8.88 -7.23
C GLU A 191 11.62 9.57 -5.88
N GLU A 192 12.65 10.20 -5.28
CA GLU A 192 12.51 11.05 -4.09
C GLU A 192 11.57 12.25 -4.34
N ASN A 193 11.76 13.01 -5.43
CA ASN A 193 10.86 14.10 -5.79
C ASN A 193 9.42 13.59 -6.00
N LYS A 194 9.25 12.46 -6.69
CA LYS A 194 7.95 11.80 -6.90
C LYS A 194 7.31 11.27 -5.59
N ILE A 195 8.08 11.04 -4.53
CA ILE A 195 7.57 10.75 -3.17
C ILE A 195 7.18 12.07 -2.46
N LEU A 196 7.99 13.12 -2.59
CA LEU A 196 7.71 14.46 -2.04
C LEU A 196 6.45 15.07 -2.66
N GLU A 197 6.23 14.93 -3.96
CA GLU A 197 5.01 15.35 -4.67
C GLU A 197 3.76 14.66 -4.12
N LYS A 198 3.81 13.33 -3.92
CA LYS A 198 2.70 12.57 -3.31
C LYS A 198 2.41 13.06 -1.89
N MET A 199 3.45 13.31 -1.09
CA MET A 199 3.32 13.85 0.27
C MET A 199 2.73 15.27 0.25
N HIS A 200 3.18 16.13 -0.67
CA HIS A 200 2.70 17.50 -0.80
C HIS A 200 1.24 17.53 -1.23
N ARG A 201 0.85 16.72 -2.23
CA ARG A 201 -0.54 16.54 -2.65
C ARG A 201 -1.42 16.01 -1.51
N GLN A 202 -0.92 15.09 -0.69
CA GLN A 202 -1.64 14.63 0.50
C GLN A 202 -1.83 15.74 1.55
N LYS A 203 -0.81 16.58 1.78
CA LYS A 203 -0.91 17.73 2.69
C LYS A 203 -1.88 18.80 2.17
N ILE A 204 -1.93 19.05 0.85
CA ILE A 204 -2.94 19.92 0.24
C ILE A 204 -4.35 19.37 0.53
N LEU A 205 -4.60 18.08 0.30
CA LEU A 205 -5.89 17.43 0.60
C LEU A 205 -6.25 17.42 2.11
N GLU A 206 -5.29 17.63 3.01
CA GLU A 206 -5.52 17.80 4.46
C GLU A 206 -5.85 19.26 4.78
N VAL A 207 -5.13 20.22 4.19
CA VAL A 207 -5.42 21.66 4.30
C VAL A 207 -6.79 22.01 3.71
N GLU A 208 -7.17 21.45 2.56
CA GLU A 208 -8.49 21.63 1.95
C GLU A 208 -9.62 21.18 2.87
N LYS A 209 -9.47 20.04 3.55
CA LYS A 209 -10.44 19.55 4.55
C LYS A 209 -10.52 20.42 5.78
N LEU A 210 -9.37 20.90 6.28
CA LEU A 210 -9.35 21.85 7.40
C LEU A 210 -10.06 23.15 7.01
N SER A 211 -9.82 23.68 5.80
CA SER A 211 -10.53 24.85 5.26
C SER A 211 -12.04 24.62 5.15
N GLN A 212 -12.48 23.42 4.72
CA GLN A 212 -13.90 23.05 4.71
C GLN A 212 -14.49 23.07 6.15
N THR A 213 -13.82 22.44 7.12
CA THR A 213 -14.30 22.47 8.52
C THR A 213 -14.26 23.85 9.17
N ILE A 214 -13.38 24.75 8.73
CA ILE A 214 -13.38 26.16 9.14
C ILE A 214 -14.64 26.84 8.59
N HIS A 215 -14.96 26.65 7.31
CA HIS A 215 -16.14 27.25 6.69
C HIS A 215 -17.46 26.74 7.30
N GLU A 216 -17.57 25.44 7.58
CA GLU A 216 -18.70 24.86 8.33
C GLU A 216 -18.86 25.51 9.72
N LEU A 217 -17.75 25.80 10.42
CA LEU A 217 -17.78 26.49 11.71
C LEU A 217 -18.13 27.98 11.56
N GLU A 218 -17.72 28.65 10.48
CA GLU A 218 -18.12 30.02 10.17
C GLU A 218 -19.64 30.13 9.95
N GLU A 219 -20.25 29.21 9.19
CA GLU A 219 -21.71 29.15 9.00
C GLU A 219 -22.46 28.89 10.33
N VAL A 220 -21.92 28.01 11.18
CA VAL A 220 -22.47 27.76 12.53
C VAL A 220 -22.33 29.00 13.43
N ILE A 221 -21.24 29.76 13.34
CA ILE A 221 -21.06 31.01 14.09
C ILE A 221 -22.02 32.10 13.58
N LEU A 222 -22.19 32.25 12.26
CA LEU A 222 -23.12 33.21 11.66
C LEU A 222 -24.58 32.93 12.05
N SER A 223 -25.01 31.67 11.97
CA SER A 223 -26.36 31.25 12.38
C SER A 223 -26.56 31.28 13.90
N SER A 224 -25.51 31.06 14.69
CA SER A 224 -25.52 31.34 16.14
C SER A 224 -25.70 32.83 16.42
N GLY A 225 -25.02 33.71 15.66
CA GLY A 225 -25.14 35.16 15.75
C GLY A 225 -26.53 35.69 15.43
N THR A 226 -27.21 35.18 14.40
CA THR A 226 -28.60 35.56 14.10
C THR A 226 -29.56 35.14 15.21
N ASN A 227 -29.36 33.96 15.80
CA ASN A 227 -30.15 33.50 16.94
C ASN A 227 -29.89 34.33 18.21
N ALA A 228 -28.64 34.72 18.47
CA ALA A 228 -28.28 35.60 19.59
C ALA A 228 -28.92 36.99 19.44
N ASN A 229 -28.92 37.57 18.23
CA ASN A 229 -29.60 38.83 17.95
C ASN A 229 -31.11 38.74 18.21
N ALA A 230 -31.77 37.67 17.76
CA ALA A 230 -33.19 37.45 18.04
C ALA A 230 -33.49 37.34 19.55
N VAL A 231 -32.62 36.66 20.31
CA VAL A 231 -32.73 36.60 21.79
C VAL A 231 -32.56 37.99 22.41
N HIS A 232 -31.63 38.82 21.93
CA HIS A 232 -31.46 40.19 22.41
C HIS A 232 -32.67 41.09 22.09
N ASP A 233 -33.30 40.93 20.91
CA ASP A 233 -34.49 41.69 20.55
C ASP A 233 -35.73 41.26 21.36
N TYR A 234 -35.93 39.96 21.59
CA TYR A 234 -36.96 39.48 22.53
C TYR A 234 -36.69 39.97 23.96
N GLN A 235 -35.43 39.99 24.42
CA GLN A 235 -35.08 40.51 25.73
C GLN A 235 -35.36 42.02 25.84
N ARG A 236 -35.21 42.79 24.75
CA ARG A 236 -35.62 44.21 24.69
C ARG A 236 -37.14 44.34 24.82
N GLN A 237 -37.90 43.61 24.00
CA GLN A 237 -39.38 43.61 24.04
C GLN A 237 -39.92 43.20 25.42
N ILE A 238 -39.33 42.20 26.07
CA ILE A 238 -39.70 41.80 27.44
C ILE A 238 -39.43 42.92 28.44
N SER A 239 -38.35 43.69 28.26
CA SER A 239 -38.01 44.82 29.13
C SER A 239 -38.98 45.99 28.94
N GLU A 240 -39.31 46.33 27.69
CA GLU A 240 -40.32 47.33 27.30
C GLU A 240 -41.70 46.97 27.89
N LEU A 241 -42.18 45.74 27.63
CA LEU A 241 -43.42 45.21 28.21
C LEU A 241 -43.40 45.19 29.74
N GLN A 242 -42.24 45.00 30.38
CA GLN A 242 -42.11 45.08 31.84
C GLN A 242 -42.20 46.53 32.35
N GLU A 243 -41.76 47.52 31.58
CA GLU A 243 -41.94 48.94 31.89
C GLU A 243 -43.38 49.40 31.69
N GLU A 244 -44.04 48.99 30.60
CA GLU A 244 -45.48 49.17 30.40
C GLU A 244 -46.29 48.50 31.52
N ARG A 245 -45.95 47.26 31.90
CA ARG A 245 -46.61 46.59 33.02
C ARG A 245 -46.45 47.39 34.31
N ARG A 246 -45.28 47.97 34.58
CA ARG A 246 -45.06 48.87 35.74
C ARG A 246 -45.85 50.18 35.62
N THR A 247 -46.10 50.76 34.43
CA THR A 247 -46.96 51.96 34.31
C THR A 247 -48.41 51.61 34.54
N LEU A 248 -48.91 50.54 33.92
CA LEU A 248 -50.25 50.00 34.12
C LEU A 248 -50.51 49.55 35.57
N GLU A 249 -49.54 48.94 36.25
CA GLU A 249 -49.62 48.62 37.69
C GLU A 249 -49.83 49.89 38.55
N ARG A 250 -49.08 50.97 38.27
CA ARG A 250 -49.22 52.27 38.96
C ARG A 250 -50.56 52.94 38.64
N GLU A 251 -51.04 52.83 37.41
CA GLU A 251 -52.33 53.40 36.99
C GLU A 251 -53.51 52.64 37.58
N LEU A 252 -53.46 51.31 37.56
CA LEU A 252 -54.44 50.45 38.24
C LEU A 252 -54.43 50.70 39.76
N ALA A 253 -53.30 51.04 40.37
CA ALA A 253 -53.25 51.50 41.76
C ALA A 253 -53.93 52.88 41.95
N ARG A 254 -53.67 53.87 41.08
CA ARG A 254 -54.38 55.18 41.09
C ARG A 254 -55.89 54.99 40.94
N VAL A 255 -56.32 54.16 39.99
CA VAL A 255 -57.74 53.86 39.70
C VAL A 255 -58.40 53.12 40.86
N LYS A 256 -57.71 52.17 41.52
CA LYS A 256 -58.20 51.55 42.77
C LYS A 256 -58.39 52.59 43.87
N VAL A 257 -57.47 53.54 44.05
CA VAL A 257 -57.60 54.62 45.04
C VAL A 257 -58.77 55.55 44.69
N SER A 258 -58.96 55.93 43.44
CA SER A 258 -60.12 56.76 43.04
C SER A 258 -61.45 56.01 43.15
N ALA A 259 -61.50 54.73 42.76
CA ALA A 259 -62.68 53.88 42.91
C ALA A 259 -63.04 53.69 44.39
N ASN A 260 -62.07 53.46 45.27
CA ASN A 260 -62.30 53.41 46.72
C ASN A 260 -62.78 54.76 47.26
N ARG A 261 -62.26 55.90 46.79
CA ARG A 261 -62.76 57.23 47.15
C ARG A 261 -64.22 57.43 46.72
N VAL A 262 -64.58 57.06 45.50
CA VAL A 262 -65.98 57.12 45.01
C VAL A 262 -66.88 56.19 45.83
N ALA A 263 -66.42 54.96 46.14
CA ALA A 263 -67.17 54.04 46.98
C ALA A 263 -67.40 54.58 48.41
N MET A 264 -66.43 55.31 48.99
CA MET A 264 -66.63 56.01 50.27
C MET A 264 -67.61 57.19 50.14
N VAL A 265 -67.58 57.96 49.05
CA VAL A 265 -68.54 59.05 48.82
C VAL A 265 -69.95 58.49 48.72
N VAL A 266 -70.16 57.50 47.84
CA VAL A 266 -71.46 56.81 47.69
C VAL A 266 -71.91 56.19 49.03
N ALA A 267 -71.01 55.53 49.78
CA ALA A 267 -71.36 54.98 51.09
C ALA A 267 -71.74 56.04 52.15
N ASN A 268 -71.32 57.31 51.98
CA ASN A 268 -71.82 58.42 52.77
C ASN A 268 -73.16 58.97 52.25
N GLU A 269 -73.42 58.93 50.94
CA GLU A 269 -74.74 59.26 50.35
C GLU A 269 -75.85 58.28 50.78
N TRP A 270 -75.49 57.03 51.14
CA TRP A 270 -76.41 56.04 51.74
C TRP A 270 -76.64 56.22 53.25
N LYS A 271 -76.23 57.35 53.83
CA LYS A 271 -76.56 57.71 55.22
C LYS A 271 -77.79 58.61 55.28
N ASP A 272 -78.65 58.32 56.23
CA ASP A 272 -79.80 59.16 56.60
C ASP A 272 -79.36 60.42 57.37
N GLU A 273 -80.25 61.39 57.58
CA GLU A 273 -80.00 62.69 58.24
C GLU A 273 -79.35 62.57 59.64
N ASN A 274 -79.43 61.40 60.27
CA ASN A 274 -78.81 61.05 61.55
C ASN A 274 -77.41 60.38 61.42
N ASP A 275 -76.71 60.55 60.29
CA ASP A 275 -75.38 59.98 59.96
C ASP A 275 -75.30 58.43 60.00
N LYS A 276 -76.47 57.77 59.95
CA LYS A 276 -76.63 56.31 60.03
C LYS A 276 -76.86 55.72 58.65
N VAL A 277 -76.02 54.78 58.25
CA VAL A 277 -76.27 53.93 57.06
C VAL A 277 -77.47 53.04 57.35
N MET A 278 -78.45 53.04 56.44
CA MET A 278 -79.64 52.17 56.53
C MET A 278 -79.22 50.69 56.67
N PRO A 279 -79.50 50.01 57.80
CA PRO A 279 -78.94 48.68 58.02
C PRO A 279 -79.44 47.67 56.99
N VAL A 280 -78.53 46.87 56.42
CA VAL A 280 -78.87 45.87 55.38
C VAL A 280 -79.98 44.92 55.83
N ARG A 281 -80.05 44.59 57.13
CA ARG A 281 -81.16 43.79 57.70
C ARG A 281 -82.51 44.52 57.65
N GLN A 282 -82.53 45.82 57.93
CA GLN A 282 -83.74 46.64 57.85
C GLN A 282 -84.21 46.74 56.40
N TRP A 283 -83.31 47.12 55.47
CA TRP A 283 -83.64 47.20 54.05
C TRP A 283 -84.15 45.89 53.46
N LEU A 284 -83.59 44.75 53.87
CA LEU A 284 -84.08 43.42 53.46
C LEU A 284 -85.46 43.09 54.03
N GLU A 285 -85.78 43.51 55.27
CA GLU A 285 -87.09 43.28 55.87
C GLU A 285 -88.14 44.27 55.32
N ASP A 286 -87.80 45.54 55.09
CA ASP A 286 -88.67 46.51 54.41
C ASP A 286 -89.01 46.04 52.99
N ARG A 287 -88.00 45.56 52.24
CA ARG A 287 -88.18 44.92 50.93
C ARG A 287 -89.10 43.70 51.01
N ARG A 288 -88.99 42.90 52.07
CA ARG A 288 -89.83 41.71 52.31
C ARG A 288 -91.28 42.09 52.66
N ILE A 289 -91.48 43.14 53.46
CA ILE A 289 -92.78 43.72 53.79
C ILE A 289 -93.44 44.22 52.49
N LEU A 290 -92.76 45.08 51.73
CA LEU A 290 -93.26 45.59 50.44
C LEU A 290 -93.59 44.46 49.44
N GLN A 291 -92.77 43.39 49.40
CA GLN A 291 -93.04 42.23 48.55
C GLN A 291 -94.27 41.43 49.02
N ALA A 292 -94.50 41.31 50.32
CA ALA A 292 -95.70 40.70 50.89
C ALA A 292 -96.95 41.57 50.69
N GLU A 293 -96.84 42.90 50.81
CA GLU A 293 -97.93 43.83 50.53
C GLU A 293 -98.33 43.82 49.05
N MET A 294 -97.36 43.85 48.13
CA MET A 294 -97.60 43.66 46.69
C MET A 294 -98.33 42.35 46.42
N GLN A 295 -97.96 41.25 47.09
CA GLN A 295 -98.64 39.97 46.94
C GLN A 295 -100.08 40.02 47.48
N ARG A 296 -100.31 40.64 48.64
CA ARG A 296 -101.67 40.87 49.19
C ARG A 296 -102.52 41.75 48.26
N LEU A 297 -101.93 42.73 47.58
CA LEU A 297 -102.62 43.57 46.59
C LEU A 297 -102.99 42.77 45.34
N LYS A 298 -102.12 41.87 44.85
CA LYS A 298 -102.44 40.93 43.75
C LYS A 298 -103.58 39.98 44.13
N GLU A 299 -103.60 39.48 45.36
CA GLU A 299 -104.68 38.61 45.85
C GLU A 299 -106.00 39.37 45.98
N LYS A 300 -105.99 40.61 46.49
CA LYS A 300 -107.17 41.49 46.48
C LYS A 300 -107.69 41.76 45.06
N LEU A 301 -106.80 42.07 44.12
CA LEU A 301 -107.15 42.26 42.71
C LEU A 301 -107.82 41.01 42.13
N ALA A 302 -107.24 39.83 42.35
CA ALA A 302 -107.81 38.57 41.90
C ALA A 302 -109.16 38.22 42.58
N ILE A 303 -109.42 38.69 43.81
CA ILE A 303 -110.75 38.60 44.42
C ILE A 303 -111.73 39.54 43.70
N SER A 304 -111.37 40.82 43.53
CA SER A 304 -112.19 41.80 42.80
C SER A 304 -112.53 41.36 41.38
N GLU A 305 -111.59 40.74 40.66
CA GLU A 305 -111.85 40.15 39.34
C GLU A 305 -112.89 39.03 39.37
N ARG A 306 -112.88 38.16 40.39
CA ARG A 306 -113.84 37.07 40.51
C ARG A 306 -115.24 37.60 40.85
N THR A 307 -115.36 38.59 41.74
CA THR A 307 -116.64 39.27 41.99
C THR A 307 -117.14 39.99 40.74
N ALA A 308 -116.30 40.76 40.04
CA ALA A 308 -116.71 41.43 38.79
C ALA A 308 -117.16 40.44 37.70
N LYS A 309 -116.49 39.27 37.58
CA LYS A 309 -116.91 38.19 36.67
C LYS A 309 -118.26 37.57 37.10
N ALA A 310 -118.48 37.37 38.40
CA ALA A 310 -119.76 36.89 38.93
C ALA A 310 -120.91 37.92 38.77
N GLU A 311 -120.63 39.21 38.98
CA GLU A 311 -121.54 40.32 38.74
C GLU A 311 -121.89 40.45 37.26
N SER A 312 -120.93 40.27 36.34
CA SER A 312 -121.22 40.21 34.90
C SER A 312 -122.15 39.03 34.58
N GLN A 313 -121.86 37.83 35.08
CA GLN A 313 -122.73 36.66 34.88
C GLN A 313 -124.14 36.86 35.46
N LEU A 314 -124.27 37.58 36.58
CA LEU A 314 -125.56 37.95 37.16
C LEU A 314 -126.28 38.98 36.26
N LYS A 315 -125.56 40.00 35.80
CA LYS A 315 -126.05 41.04 34.88
C LYS A 315 -126.53 40.43 33.56
N ASP A 316 -125.82 39.46 33.00
CA ASP A 316 -126.23 38.75 31.78
C ASP A 316 -127.45 37.86 32.00
N LYS A 317 -127.54 37.15 33.15
CA LYS A 317 -128.76 36.42 33.54
C LYS A 317 -129.97 37.34 33.72
N LEU A 318 -129.78 38.52 34.31
CA LEU A 318 -130.84 39.54 34.46
C LEU A 318 -131.22 40.13 33.10
N LYS A 319 -130.25 40.41 32.22
CA LYS A 319 -130.46 40.92 30.86
C LYS A 319 -131.20 39.92 29.97
N LEU A 320 -130.94 38.62 30.12
CA LEU A 320 -131.72 37.55 29.48
C LEU A 320 -133.16 37.52 29.98
N ARG A 321 -133.39 37.53 31.30
CA ARG A 321 -134.75 37.61 31.88
C ARG A 321 -135.52 38.84 31.40
N LEU A 322 -134.84 39.99 31.31
CA LEU A 322 -135.44 41.25 30.89
C LEU A 322 -135.84 41.19 29.40
N LYS A 323 -135.00 40.61 28.52
CA LYS A 323 -135.38 40.31 27.13
C LYS A 323 -136.61 39.40 27.02
N THR A 324 -136.67 38.30 27.79
CA THR A 324 -137.82 37.40 27.76
C THR A 324 -139.11 38.09 28.23
N LEU A 325 -139.01 39.06 29.14
CA LEU A 325 -140.15 39.92 29.53
C LEU A 325 -140.52 40.94 28.45
N GLU A 326 -139.54 41.57 27.77
CA GLU A 326 -139.78 42.45 26.62
C GLU A 326 -140.45 41.72 25.44
N GLU A 327 -140.02 40.49 25.17
CA GLU A 327 -140.60 39.59 24.17
C GLU A 327 -142.03 39.20 24.57
N GLY A 328 -142.25 38.76 25.82
CA GLY A 328 -143.57 38.47 26.35
C GLY A 328 -144.53 39.66 26.28
N LEU A 329 -144.07 40.86 26.62
CA LEU A 329 -144.89 42.08 26.60
C LEU A 329 -145.25 42.54 25.18
N LYS A 330 -144.36 42.32 24.19
CA LYS A 330 -144.63 42.61 22.77
C LYS A 330 -145.75 41.74 22.17
N HIS A 331 -145.99 40.55 22.71
CA HIS A 331 -147.01 39.64 22.17
C HIS A 331 -148.44 39.88 22.68
N PHE A 332 -148.65 40.81 23.63
CA PHE A 332 -149.98 41.06 24.25
C PHE A 332 -150.44 42.52 24.20
N SER A 333 -150.22 43.21 23.07
CA SER A 333 -150.73 44.59 22.86
C SER A 333 -151.26 44.85 21.44
N SER A 334 -152.18 43.98 20.95
CA SER A 334 -153.03 44.28 19.79
C SER A 334 -154.33 43.44 19.77
N HIS A 335 -155.36 43.99 20.42
CA HIS A 335 -156.80 43.64 20.28
C HIS A 335 -157.30 42.26 20.82
N PRO A 336 -158.60 42.17 21.23
CA PRO A 336 -158.93 41.43 22.46
C PRO A 336 -160.17 40.52 22.44
N VAL A 337 -160.21 39.47 23.28
CA VAL A 337 -161.45 38.74 23.63
C VAL A 337 -161.50 38.33 25.12
N SER A 338 -162.63 38.68 25.74
CA SER A 338 -163.28 38.14 26.96
C SER A 338 -162.56 37.13 27.90
N SER A 339 -162.25 37.61 29.10
CA SER A 339 -162.84 37.20 30.40
C SER A 339 -163.40 35.78 30.67
N ASN A 340 -163.06 35.29 31.88
CA ASN A 340 -163.82 34.47 32.86
C ASN A 340 -163.68 32.92 33.00
N SER A 341 -163.29 32.52 34.24
CA SER A 341 -163.78 31.38 35.09
C SER A 341 -163.13 29.97 35.07
N GLY A 342 -163.12 29.31 36.25
CA GLY A 342 -162.63 27.93 36.55
C GLY A 342 -161.12 27.83 36.85
N SER A 343 -160.57 27.26 37.95
CA SER A 343 -161.02 26.32 39.01
C SER A 343 -161.26 24.87 38.52
N VAL A 344 -160.85 23.76 39.18
CA VAL A 344 -160.69 23.42 40.62
C VAL A 344 -159.69 22.22 40.82
N LYS A 345 -159.07 22.06 42.04
CA LYS A 345 -158.39 20.83 42.60
C LYS A 345 -157.04 20.41 41.94
N ALA A 346 -156.00 19.81 42.56
CA ALA A 346 -155.69 18.92 43.73
C ALA A 346 -155.00 17.63 43.19
N GLU A 347 -154.16 16.83 43.89
CA GLU A 347 -153.75 16.78 45.30
C GLU A 347 -152.38 16.04 45.50
N LYS A 348 -151.91 15.96 46.77
CA LYS A 348 -150.79 15.20 47.41
C LYS A 348 -150.19 14.00 46.62
N SER A 349 -148.90 13.62 46.75
CA SER A 349 -148.19 13.17 47.97
C SER A 349 -146.71 12.75 47.63
N ASN A 350 -145.66 13.03 48.44
CA ASN A 350 -145.02 12.24 49.54
C ASN A 350 -143.76 11.40 49.17
N ILE A 351 -142.94 11.08 50.21
CA ILE A 351 -141.89 10.04 50.32
C ILE A 351 -140.46 10.31 49.77
N LEU A 352 -139.60 10.81 50.67
CA LEU A 352 -138.32 10.26 51.15
C LEU A 352 -137.49 9.20 50.35
N SER A 353 -136.16 9.46 50.36
CA SER A 353 -135.03 8.54 50.68
C SER A 353 -134.22 7.81 49.58
N PHE A 354 -132.90 7.66 49.87
CA PHE A 354 -131.96 6.59 49.43
C PHE A 354 -131.58 6.49 47.92
N LEU A 355 -130.44 5.98 47.41
CA LEU A 355 -129.05 5.55 47.77
C LEU A 355 -128.30 5.35 46.39
N THR A 356 -126.98 5.25 46.11
CA THR A 356 -125.64 5.44 46.73
C THR A 356 -124.53 5.36 45.64
N THR A 357 -123.28 5.78 45.95
CA THR A 357 -121.98 5.24 45.41
C THR A 357 -121.66 5.40 43.89
N ASN A 358 -120.42 5.48 43.37
CA ASN A 358 -119.01 5.39 43.86
C ASN A 358 -118.16 6.50 43.18
N GLY A 359 -116.98 6.94 43.64
CA GLY A 359 -116.22 6.61 44.85
C GLY A 359 -114.75 7.11 44.81
N ARG A 360 -113.97 6.78 45.86
CA ARG A 360 -112.50 6.80 45.97
C ARG A 360 -111.74 8.15 46.16
N LEU A 361 -111.61 8.56 47.43
CA LEU A 361 -110.38 9.18 47.97
C LEU A 361 -109.18 8.19 47.83
N ARG A 362 -107.89 8.50 48.03
CA ARG A 362 -107.27 9.28 49.14
C ARG A 362 -105.74 9.44 48.93
N ASN A 363 -105.15 10.48 49.51
CA ASN A 363 -103.69 10.66 49.65
C ASN A 363 -103.08 9.77 50.75
N ARG A 364 -101.78 9.43 50.66
CA ARG A 364 -100.84 9.45 51.83
C ARG A 364 -99.36 9.25 51.48
N SER A 365 -98.47 9.99 52.18
CA SER A 365 -97.14 9.58 52.70
C SER A 365 -96.01 9.19 51.69
N THR A 366 -94.69 9.28 51.95
CA THR A 366 -93.81 9.91 52.99
C THR A 366 -92.32 9.67 52.54
N SER A 367 -91.19 10.23 53.04
CA SER A 367 -90.84 11.11 54.18
C SER A 367 -89.51 11.87 53.94
N GLN A 368 -89.30 13.01 54.65
CA GLN A 368 -87.98 13.55 55.07
C GLN A 368 -86.95 14.00 53.97
N PRO A 369 -85.80 14.64 54.32
CA PRO A 369 -85.74 15.93 55.03
C PRO A 369 -84.78 16.96 54.35
N ARG A 370 -84.23 17.93 55.12
CA ARG A 370 -83.47 19.12 54.65
C ARG A 370 -81.94 18.96 54.80
N GLY A 371 -81.16 19.64 53.95
CA GLY A 371 -80.10 20.55 54.44
C GLY A 371 -78.64 20.37 53.99
N CYS A 372 -78.07 21.47 53.46
CA CYS A 372 -76.69 21.97 53.65
C CYS A 372 -75.43 21.18 53.21
N THR A 373 -74.80 21.70 52.13
CA THR A 373 -73.39 22.15 52.03
C THR A 373 -72.18 21.18 52.17
N VAL A 374 -71.15 21.47 51.35
CA VAL A 374 -69.73 21.02 51.38
C VAL A 374 -69.40 19.64 50.80
N GLY A 375 -68.64 19.67 49.69
CA GLY A 375 -67.43 18.85 49.46
C GLY A 375 -67.56 17.34 49.28
N ASN A 376 -67.27 16.86 48.06
CA ASN A 376 -66.95 15.45 47.80
C ASN A 376 -65.49 15.28 47.34
N SER A 377 -64.89 14.13 47.65
CA SER A 377 -63.46 13.88 47.59
C SER A 377 -63.10 12.56 46.92
N LEU A 378 -61.90 12.52 46.31
CA LEU A 378 -60.96 11.37 46.22
C LEU A 378 -61.42 10.01 45.63
N PHE A 379 -60.72 9.62 44.55
CA PHE A 379 -60.40 8.25 44.10
C PHE A 379 -61.56 7.35 43.56
N GLU A 380 -61.32 6.35 42.69
CA GLU A 380 -60.06 5.72 42.23
C GLU A 380 -60.04 5.30 40.71
N LYS A 381 -58.88 5.51 40.04
CA LYS A 381 -58.15 4.81 38.92
C LYS A 381 -58.86 3.83 37.93
N PRO A 382 -58.29 3.52 36.73
CA PRO A 382 -56.87 3.62 36.26
C PRO A 382 -56.62 4.69 35.16
N ASN A 383 -55.44 5.35 34.99
CA ASN A 383 -54.01 4.92 34.88
C ASN A 383 -53.67 4.45 33.43
N ALA A 384 -52.65 4.93 32.69
CA ALA A 384 -51.51 5.85 32.97
C ALA A 384 -51.15 6.67 31.68
N LYS A 385 -50.74 7.96 31.73
CA LYS A 385 -49.37 8.56 31.90
C LYS A 385 -48.36 8.40 30.73
N SER A 386 -47.42 9.32 30.43
CA SER A 386 -47.37 10.81 30.46
C SER A 386 -45.96 11.37 30.08
N ASN A 387 -45.92 12.44 29.26
CA ASN A 387 -45.00 13.60 29.30
C ASN A 387 -43.46 13.45 29.11
N ILE A 388 -42.80 14.62 29.18
CA ILE A 388 -41.47 15.01 28.69
C ILE A 388 -40.50 15.26 29.88
N GLU A 389 -39.20 15.33 29.58
CA GLU A 389 -38.12 16.12 30.25
C GLU A 389 -37.13 15.48 31.26
N SER A 390 -35.84 15.66 30.91
CA SER A 390 -34.64 15.95 31.73
C SER A 390 -34.10 15.05 32.88
N VAL A 391 -32.89 14.53 32.62
CA VAL A 391 -31.63 14.72 33.41
C VAL A 391 -31.22 13.75 34.57
N THR A 392 -30.04 13.12 34.37
CA THR A 392 -29.11 12.41 35.30
C THR A 392 -29.56 11.14 36.06
N GLY A 393 -28.74 10.07 36.06
CA GLY A 393 -29.07 8.85 36.85
C GLY A 393 -28.12 7.63 36.87
N ASN A 394 -27.09 7.52 36.01
CA ASN A 394 -26.03 6.47 35.96
C ASN A 394 -26.35 5.04 35.44
N LEU A 395 -25.28 4.46 34.84
CA LEU A 395 -24.93 3.05 34.60
C LEU A 395 -25.56 2.28 33.41
N THR A 396 -24.64 1.60 32.68
CA THR A 396 -24.79 0.62 31.57
C THR A 396 -25.54 1.06 30.30
N THR A 397 -25.05 0.92 29.06
CA THR A 397 -23.71 0.59 28.50
C THR A 397 -23.69 1.16 27.06
N GLY A 398 -22.60 1.63 26.44
CA GLY A 398 -21.19 1.70 26.85
C GLY A 398 -20.53 3.01 26.38
N SER A 399 -19.50 2.97 25.53
CA SER A 399 -18.85 4.20 25.02
C SER A 399 -18.03 4.04 23.73
N ILE A 400 -17.62 5.20 23.20
CA ILE A 400 -16.75 5.45 22.03
C ILE A 400 -15.26 5.40 22.49
N ILE A 401 -14.27 5.50 21.57
CA ILE A 401 -12.99 6.29 21.66
C ILE A 401 -11.65 5.57 21.28
N LYS A 402 -10.86 6.27 20.42
CA LYS A 402 -9.38 6.28 20.15
C LYS A 402 -8.61 5.11 19.49
N LYS A 403 -8.08 5.44 18.30
CA LYS A 403 -6.65 5.46 17.84
C LYS A 403 -5.52 4.99 18.81
N LYS A 404 -4.54 4.28 18.20
CA LYS A 404 -3.06 4.19 18.45
C LYS A 404 -2.43 3.02 19.24
N TYR A 405 -1.67 2.21 18.48
CA TYR A 405 -0.35 1.58 18.75
C TYR A 405 -0.17 0.43 19.76
N ALA A 406 0.89 -0.37 19.48
CA ALA A 406 1.51 -1.42 20.30
C ALA A 406 0.67 -2.71 20.51
N SER A 407 1.25 -3.89 20.80
CA SER A 407 2.56 -4.45 20.40
C SER A 407 2.56 -5.96 20.71
N ALA A 408 3.29 -6.74 19.90
CA ALA A 408 3.89 -8.05 20.19
C ALA A 408 3.05 -9.26 20.72
N GLU A 409 3.53 -10.42 20.28
CA GLU A 409 3.69 -11.67 21.03
C GLU A 409 2.55 -12.70 21.25
N ASN A 410 2.96 -13.94 20.97
CA ASN A 410 2.61 -15.21 21.60
C ASN A 410 1.27 -15.92 21.32
N MET A 411 1.20 -17.27 21.36
CA MET A 411 2.11 -18.37 20.94
C MET A 411 1.52 -19.69 21.46
N LEU A 412 1.06 -20.60 20.59
CA LEU A 412 0.98 -22.05 20.87
C LEU A 412 0.71 -22.79 19.54
N LYS A 413 1.69 -23.40 18.87
CA LYS A 413 2.51 -24.60 19.20
C LYS A 413 1.73 -25.93 19.19
N LYS A 414 1.91 -26.67 18.08
CA LYS A 414 2.11 -28.14 17.92
C LYS A 414 1.75 -28.53 16.46
N GLY A 415 2.60 -29.12 15.61
CA GLY A 415 4.03 -29.45 15.71
C GLY A 415 4.33 -30.95 15.80
N ILE A 416 5.08 -31.48 14.83
CA ILE A 416 5.81 -32.77 14.80
C ILE A 416 6.97 -32.64 13.78
N TRP A 417 8.10 -33.34 13.98
CA TRP A 417 9.30 -33.29 13.13
C TRP A 417 9.46 -34.51 12.21
N ALA A 418 10.05 -34.31 11.02
CA ALA A 418 11.00 -35.27 10.42
C ALA A 418 11.97 -34.63 9.39
N SER A 419 13.26 -34.59 9.76
CA SER A 419 14.46 -35.00 8.97
C SER A 419 14.35 -35.27 7.43
N ARG A 420 15.36 -35.02 6.57
CA ARG A 420 16.80 -34.70 6.79
C ARG A 420 17.54 -34.24 5.49
N LYS A 421 18.52 -33.32 5.60
CA LYS A 421 19.54 -32.90 4.57
C LYS A 421 18.97 -32.28 3.27
N LYS A 422 19.63 -31.32 2.60
CA LYS A 422 21.07 -31.17 2.31
C LYS A 422 21.58 -29.72 2.44
N VAL A 423 22.90 -29.56 2.55
CA VAL A 423 23.63 -28.31 2.81
C VAL A 423 23.66 -27.36 1.60
N ALA A 424 23.45 -26.07 1.88
CA ALA A 424 24.12 -24.94 1.25
C ALA A 424 24.47 -23.93 2.37
N VAL A 425 25.63 -23.29 2.30
CA VAL A 425 26.07 -22.23 3.22
C VAL A 425 26.24 -20.95 2.41
N SER A 426 25.84 -19.82 3.00
CA SER A 426 25.97 -18.50 2.39
C SER A 426 27.39 -17.96 2.60
N ASP A 427 27.95 -17.34 1.57
CA ASP A 427 28.97 -16.29 1.72
C ASP A 427 28.30 -14.93 1.49
N GLU A 428 28.63 -13.95 2.33
CA GLU A 428 28.11 -12.58 2.23
C GLU A 428 29.00 -11.71 1.33
N LYS A 429 28.46 -10.58 0.88
CA LYS A 429 29.23 -9.58 0.11
C LYS A 429 30.05 -8.72 1.07
N GLU A 430 31.20 -8.22 0.62
CA GLU A 430 31.37 -6.75 0.49
C GLU A 430 32.54 -6.35 -0.42
N ASN A 431 32.32 -5.24 -1.13
CA ASN A 431 33.24 -4.20 -1.62
C ASN A 431 34.36 -4.48 -2.68
N GLU A 432 34.18 -3.72 -3.78
CA GLU A 432 35.17 -2.92 -4.53
C GLU A 432 35.95 -3.43 -5.76
N MET A 433 36.12 -2.44 -6.66
CA MET A 433 36.92 -2.30 -7.89
C MET A 433 36.78 -3.32 -9.06
N GLN A 434 36.31 -2.76 -10.18
CA GLN A 434 36.68 -3.19 -11.53
C GLN A 434 38.15 -2.85 -11.79
N VAL A 435 38.85 -3.65 -12.62
CA VAL A 435 39.75 -3.15 -13.68
C VAL A 435 39.66 -4.14 -14.85
N ASN A 436 39.39 -3.66 -16.06
CA ASN A 436 39.53 -4.48 -17.26
C ASN A 436 40.98 -4.62 -17.71
N THR A 437 41.42 -5.84 -18.06
CA THR A 437 42.41 -6.10 -19.12
C THR A 437 42.42 -7.60 -19.42
N GLY A 438 42.42 -7.97 -20.70
CA GLY A 438 42.69 -9.33 -21.14
C GLY A 438 43.61 -9.36 -22.35
N MET A 439 44.51 -10.33 -22.43
CA MET A 439 45.07 -10.77 -23.70
C MET A 439 45.61 -12.21 -23.64
N ASN A 440 45.19 -13.00 -24.63
CA ASN A 440 45.92 -14.08 -25.31
C ASN A 440 46.98 -14.92 -24.55
N SER A 441 46.65 -16.18 -24.25
CA SER A 441 47.63 -17.22 -23.88
C SER A 441 48.07 -18.02 -25.12
N ASN A 442 49.22 -17.68 -25.68
CA ASN A 442 49.78 -18.40 -26.83
C ASN A 442 50.22 -19.83 -26.47
N LYS A 443 50.06 -20.73 -27.45
CA LYS A 443 50.52 -22.12 -27.47
C LYS A 443 52.04 -22.23 -27.25
N CYS A 444 52.47 -22.96 -26.21
CA CYS A 444 53.86 -23.37 -26.04
C CYS A 444 53.99 -24.88 -26.30
N ASN A 445 54.83 -25.26 -27.27
CA ASN A 445 55.25 -26.64 -27.45
C ASN A 445 56.44 -26.92 -26.50
N ALA A 446 56.56 -28.15 -26.00
CA ALA A 446 57.77 -28.64 -25.36
C ALA A 446 58.18 -29.96 -26.03
N GLU A 447 59.28 -29.93 -26.75
CA GLU A 447 59.89 -31.12 -27.35
C GLU A 447 60.56 -31.96 -26.26
N ARG A 448 60.56 -33.29 -26.43
CA ARG A 448 61.52 -34.19 -25.79
C ARG A 448 61.92 -35.26 -26.79
N GLU A 449 63.20 -35.61 -26.78
CA GLU A 449 63.81 -36.45 -27.81
C GLU A 449 63.34 -37.90 -27.74
N ALA A 450 63.33 -38.56 -28.90
CA ALA A 450 63.25 -40.01 -29.00
C ALA A 450 64.67 -40.57 -29.12
N THR A 451 65.08 -41.43 -28.18
CA THR A 451 66.30 -42.25 -28.30
C THR A 451 65.94 -43.59 -28.94
N GLU A 452 66.67 -43.98 -29.99
CA GLU A 452 66.41 -45.21 -30.74
C GLU A 452 66.66 -46.49 -29.91
N ILE A 453 65.83 -47.52 -30.11
CA ILE A 453 66.28 -48.91 -30.12
C ILE A 453 65.70 -49.59 -31.37
N LYS A 454 66.57 -50.23 -32.16
CA LYS A 454 66.22 -50.94 -33.40
C LYS A 454 66.23 -52.46 -33.16
N THR A 455 65.20 -53.19 -33.60
CA THR A 455 65.34 -54.63 -33.89
C THR A 455 64.39 -55.13 -34.99
N SER A 456 64.98 -55.83 -35.96
CA SER A 456 64.43 -56.88 -36.86
C SER A 456 62.90 -57.00 -37.09
N VAL A 457 62.49 -56.67 -38.32
CA VAL A 457 61.99 -57.61 -39.34
C VAL A 457 61.57 -59.02 -38.85
N ASP A 458 60.32 -59.41 -39.14
CA ASP A 458 60.02 -60.66 -39.88
C ASP A 458 58.68 -60.54 -40.66
N VAL A 459 58.33 -61.56 -41.45
CA VAL A 459 57.31 -61.55 -42.52
C VAL A 459 55.98 -62.21 -42.11
N CYS A 460 54.89 -61.90 -42.84
CA CYS A 460 53.56 -62.51 -42.71
C CYS A 460 53.56 -64.03 -42.96
N GLU A 461 52.67 -64.79 -42.29
CA GLU A 461 51.39 -65.25 -42.88
C GLU A 461 50.43 -65.87 -41.84
N ASP A 462 49.24 -66.30 -42.29
CA ASP A 462 48.14 -66.84 -41.48
C ASP A 462 48.32 -68.29 -41.02
N SER A 463 47.85 -68.64 -39.80
CA SER A 463 46.90 -69.77 -39.61
C SER A 463 46.45 -70.04 -38.17
N LYS A 464 45.18 -69.73 -37.89
CA LYS A 464 44.14 -70.67 -37.42
C LYS A 464 44.57 -71.85 -36.49
N GLY A 465 44.34 -71.72 -35.18
CA GLY A 465 44.43 -72.82 -34.21
C GLY A 465 43.63 -72.55 -32.93
N ASN A 466 42.78 -73.49 -32.49
CA ASN A 466 41.86 -73.30 -31.36
C ASN A 466 42.15 -74.27 -30.21
N SER A 467 42.39 -73.75 -29.01
CA SER A 467 42.29 -74.52 -27.76
C SER A 467 41.92 -73.64 -26.57
N ASN A 468 40.88 -74.04 -25.84
CA ASN A 468 40.57 -73.48 -24.53
C ASN A 468 41.49 -74.10 -23.47
N ASN A 469 41.80 -73.34 -22.42
CA ASN A 469 41.49 -73.76 -21.05
C ASN A 469 41.52 -72.57 -20.09
N ASP A 470 40.50 -72.49 -19.24
CA ASP A 470 40.42 -71.56 -18.11
C ASP A 470 41.25 -72.11 -16.94
N LEU A 471 42.07 -71.26 -16.32
CA LEU A 471 42.24 -71.15 -14.86
C LEU A 471 43.19 -69.98 -14.55
N GLY A 472 42.67 -68.76 -14.73
CA GLY A 472 43.46 -67.53 -14.62
C GLY A 472 42.69 -66.37 -14.01
N ARG A 473 41.87 -66.62 -12.98
CA ARG A 473 40.98 -65.63 -12.34
C ARG A 473 41.73 -64.60 -11.47
N ASN A 474 42.69 -63.92 -12.08
CA ASN A 474 43.24 -62.66 -11.58
C ASN A 474 42.13 -61.61 -11.53
N ASP A 475 42.23 -60.70 -10.56
CA ASP A 475 41.29 -59.59 -10.35
C ASP A 475 41.47 -58.51 -11.43
N MET A 476 41.08 -58.83 -12.67
CA MET A 476 41.11 -57.92 -13.80
C MET A 476 39.95 -56.93 -13.71
N VAL A 477 40.08 -55.99 -12.77
CA VAL A 477 39.32 -54.74 -12.73
C VAL A 477 39.27 -54.18 -14.16
N SER A 478 38.06 -54.02 -14.69
CA SER A 478 37.82 -53.74 -16.11
C SER A 478 38.70 -52.59 -16.62
N GLY A 479 39.24 -52.72 -17.84
CA GLY A 479 40.08 -51.68 -18.46
C GLY A 479 39.43 -50.30 -18.41
N PHE A 480 38.11 -50.21 -18.63
CA PHE A 480 37.33 -48.98 -18.51
C PHE A 480 37.38 -48.35 -17.10
N LEU A 481 37.47 -49.14 -16.04
CA LEU A 481 37.65 -48.65 -14.67
C LEU A 481 39.09 -48.16 -14.45
N TYR A 482 40.10 -48.81 -15.05
CA TYR A 482 41.46 -48.29 -15.08
C TYR A 482 41.57 -46.98 -15.87
N ASP A 483 41.00 -46.90 -17.07
CA ASP A 483 40.98 -45.68 -17.90
C ASP A 483 40.28 -44.53 -17.16
N ARG A 484 39.16 -44.83 -16.50
CA ARG A 484 38.42 -43.86 -15.69
C ARG A 484 39.22 -43.41 -14.48
N LEU A 485 39.82 -44.35 -13.73
CA LEU A 485 40.66 -44.05 -12.57
C LEU A 485 41.90 -43.24 -12.98
N GLN A 486 42.54 -43.59 -14.10
CA GLN A 486 43.68 -42.86 -14.67
C GLN A 486 43.26 -41.44 -15.08
N LYS A 487 42.09 -41.27 -15.70
CA LYS A 487 41.53 -39.96 -16.06
C LYS A 487 41.19 -39.12 -14.82
N GLU A 488 40.60 -39.73 -13.78
CA GLU A 488 40.34 -39.05 -12.51
C GLU A 488 41.65 -38.70 -11.78
N VAL A 489 42.67 -39.57 -11.77
CA VAL A 489 44.02 -39.28 -11.23
C VAL A 489 44.75 -38.17 -11.99
N ILE A 490 44.68 -38.15 -13.33
CA ILE A 490 45.26 -37.07 -14.15
C ILE A 490 44.54 -35.74 -13.89
N ASN A 491 43.21 -35.76 -13.78
CA ASN A 491 42.43 -34.57 -13.43
C ASN A 491 42.71 -34.07 -12.01
N LEU A 492 42.88 -34.99 -11.05
CA LEU A 492 43.27 -34.65 -9.67
C LEU A 492 44.67 -34.06 -9.61
N ARG A 493 45.66 -34.63 -10.32
CA ARG A 493 47.01 -34.05 -10.42
C ARG A 493 46.99 -32.62 -10.96
N LYS A 494 46.28 -32.39 -12.08
CA LYS A 494 46.08 -31.04 -12.64
C LYS A 494 45.33 -30.09 -11.68
N SER A 495 44.36 -30.61 -10.91
CA SER A 495 43.66 -29.82 -9.88
C SER A 495 44.54 -29.49 -8.68
N CYS A 496 45.49 -30.36 -8.31
CA CYS A 496 46.50 -30.05 -7.30
C CYS A 496 47.50 -29.01 -7.83
N GLU A 497 48.08 -29.23 -9.01
CA GLU A 497 49.06 -28.34 -9.66
C GLU A 497 48.53 -26.90 -9.86
N THR A 498 47.26 -26.75 -10.26
CA THR A 498 46.60 -25.43 -10.35
C THR A 498 46.29 -24.80 -8.99
N LYS A 499 45.95 -25.60 -7.96
CA LYS A 499 45.80 -25.11 -6.58
C LYS A 499 47.14 -24.71 -5.96
N GLU A 500 48.20 -25.46 -6.23
CA GLU A 500 49.57 -25.23 -5.76
C GLU A 500 50.14 -23.96 -6.40
N SER A 501 49.92 -23.76 -7.71
CA SER A 501 50.19 -22.48 -8.38
C SER A 501 49.39 -21.31 -7.78
N SER A 502 48.10 -21.51 -7.49
CA SER A 502 47.25 -20.48 -6.86
C SER A 502 47.66 -20.16 -5.42
N LEU A 503 48.12 -21.17 -4.66
CA LEU A 503 48.63 -21.02 -3.31
C LEU A 503 49.97 -20.28 -3.33
N HIS A 504 50.88 -20.62 -4.26
CA HIS A 504 52.15 -19.93 -4.44
C HIS A 504 51.95 -18.42 -4.70
N ASN A 505 51.04 -18.07 -5.61
CA ASN A 505 50.71 -16.66 -5.88
C ASN A 505 50.16 -15.94 -4.63
N LYS A 506 49.39 -16.63 -3.78
CA LYS A 506 48.90 -16.08 -2.50
C LYS A 506 50.01 -15.94 -1.46
N ASP A 507 50.96 -16.87 -1.41
CA ASP A 507 52.14 -16.75 -0.55
C ASP A 507 53.02 -15.57 -0.98
N GLU A 508 53.15 -15.30 -2.28
CA GLU A 508 53.82 -14.08 -2.78
C GLU A 508 53.06 -12.81 -2.39
N GLU A 509 51.72 -12.81 -2.51
CA GLU A 509 50.88 -11.69 -2.08
C GLU A 509 51.00 -11.45 -0.56
N ILE A 510 50.90 -12.49 0.26
CA ILE A 510 51.09 -12.43 1.73
C ILE A 510 52.50 -11.91 2.07
N LYS A 511 53.53 -12.36 1.36
CA LYS A 511 54.92 -11.89 1.51
C LYS A 511 55.08 -10.41 1.14
N MET A 512 54.30 -9.91 0.19
CA MET A 512 54.26 -8.48 -0.17
C MET A 512 53.41 -7.65 0.80
N LEU A 513 52.31 -8.19 1.33
CA LEU A 513 51.52 -7.58 2.40
C LEU A 513 52.32 -7.48 3.70
N THR A 514 53.07 -8.52 4.07
CA THR A 514 53.97 -8.51 5.24
C THR A 514 55.01 -7.40 5.13
N LYS A 515 55.65 -7.23 3.96
CA LYS A 515 56.55 -6.10 3.69
C LYS A 515 55.86 -4.73 3.81
N LYS A 516 54.62 -4.60 3.30
CA LYS A 516 53.82 -3.36 3.44
C LYS A 516 53.50 -3.07 4.92
N VAL A 517 53.10 -4.08 5.69
CA VAL A 517 52.82 -3.96 7.13
C VAL A 517 54.09 -3.60 7.91
N GLU A 518 55.23 -4.19 7.60
CA GLU A 518 56.53 -3.79 8.18
C GLU A 518 56.87 -2.33 7.86
N ALA A 519 56.67 -1.89 6.62
CA ALA A 519 56.94 -0.52 6.20
C ALA A 519 56.02 0.49 6.90
N LEU A 520 54.72 0.18 6.99
CA LEU A 520 53.74 0.98 7.74
C LEU A 520 54.05 1.02 9.24
N THR A 521 54.47 -0.11 9.84
CA THR A 521 54.87 -0.18 11.25
C THR A 521 56.10 0.71 11.51
N LYS A 522 57.10 0.66 10.63
CA LYS A 522 58.29 1.53 10.71
C LYS A 522 57.93 3.00 10.52
N ALA A 523 57.03 3.33 9.59
CA ALA A 523 56.54 4.69 9.38
C ALA A 523 55.77 5.22 10.60
N MET A 524 54.86 4.43 11.17
CA MET A 524 54.10 4.77 12.37
C MET A 524 55.00 4.93 13.61
N GLU A 525 56.06 4.12 13.73
CA GLU A 525 57.04 4.28 14.81
C GLU A 525 57.86 5.58 14.65
N ILE A 526 58.22 5.95 13.42
CA ILE A 526 58.89 7.21 13.10
C ILE A 526 57.96 8.41 13.39
N GLU A 527 56.68 8.32 13.01
CA GLU A 527 55.67 9.34 13.26
C GLU A 527 55.38 9.50 14.76
N TRP A 528 55.21 8.41 15.50
CA TRP A 528 55.06 8.45 16.96
C TRP A 528 56.30 9.09 17.62
N LYS A 529 57.52 8.75 17.18
CA LYS A 529 58.75 9.41 17.62
C LYS A 529 58.81 10.89 17.20
N LYS A 530 58.23 11.29 16.06
CA LYS A 530 58.09 12.70 15.64
C LYS A 530 57.10 13.44 16.56
N MET A 531 55.87 12.95 16.67
CA MET A 531 54.81 13.53 17.51
C MET A 531 55.24 13.66 18.98
N LYS A 532 55.98 12.68 19.52
CA LYS A 532 56.54 12.77 20.88
C LYS A 532 57.57 13.90 21.05
N ARG A 533 58.40 14.17 20.04
CA ARG A 533 59.31 15.35 20.03
C ARG A 533 58.52 16.65 19.83
N GLU A 534 57.51 16.63 18.97
CA GLU A 534 56.69 17.80 18.63
C GLU A 534 55.81 18.25 19.82
N ALA A 535 55.28 17.30 20.61
CA ALA A 535 54.59 17.57 21.86
C ALA A 535 55.55 18.18 22.91
N ALA A 536 56.75 17.62 23.08
CA ALA A 536 57.78 18.17 23.97
C ALA A 536 58.32 19.55 23.51
N ALA A 537 58.26 19.85 22.21
CA ALA A 537 58.53 21.18 21.67
C ALA A 537 57.41 22.16 22.01
N ARG A 538 56.15 21.81 21.74
CA ARG A 538 54.98 22.64 22.12
C ARG A 538 54.88 22.88 23.62
N GLU A 539 55.26 21.92 24.46
CA GLU A 539 55.33 22.10 25.92
C GLU A 539 56.40 23.13 26.31
N LYS A 540 57.58 23.09 25.69
CA LYS A 540 58.62 24.11 25.89
C LYS A 540 58.20 25.50 25.38
N GLU A 541 57.50 25.57 24.26
CA GLU A 541 56.94 26.82 23.73
C GLU A 541 55.85 27.38 24.65
N ALA A 542 54.94 26.53 25.15
CA ALA A 542 53.91 26.91 26.12
C ALA A 542 54.46 27.28 27.50
N ALA A 543 55.63 26.77 27.89
CA ALA A 543 56.38 27.24 29.06
C ALA A 543 57.08 28.59 28.77
N SER A 544 57.59 28.78 27.56
CA SER A 544 58.24 30.02 27.12
C SER A 544 57.26 31.20 27.09
N THR A 545 56.08 31.05 26.48
CA THR A 545 55.06 32.12 26.40
C THR A 545 54.58 32.57 27.78
N LYS A 546 54.40 31.64 28.73
CA LYS A 546 54.11 31.95 30.15
C LYS A 546 55.19 32.79 30.84
N SER A 547 56.44 32.77 30.36
CA SER A 547 57.51 33.62 30.88
C SER A 547 57.48 35.06 30.35
N ASP A 548 56.93 35.26 29.15
CA ASP A 548 57.01 36.53 28.43
C ASP A 548 55.84 37.49 28.76
N ASP A 549 54.66 36.98 29.10
CA ASP A 549 53.59 37.83 29.65
C ASP A 549 53.96 38.42 31.02
N ASN A 550 54.73 37.67 31.83
CA ASN A 550 55.34 38.18 33.07
C ASN A 550 56.34 39.33 32.81
N ARG A 551 56.93 39.44 31.61
CA ARG A 551 57.76 40.61 31.22
C ARG A 551 56.92 41.81 30.81
N LYS A 552 55.75 41.62 30.18
CA LYS A 552 54.85 42.72 29.79
C LYS A 552 54.27 43.43 31.01
N ILE A 553 53.78 42.67 31.99
CA ILE A 553 53.18 43.20 33.24
C ILE A 553 54.16 44.09 34.03
N LYS A 554 55.47 43.86 33.92
CA LYS A 554 56.50 44.64 34.64
C LYS A 554 56.88 45.96 33.96
N ARG A 555 56.48 46.22 32.69
CA ARG A 555 56.85 47.43 31.93
C ARG A 555 55.83 48.57 32.01
N SER A 556 54.58 48.30 32.39
CA SER A 556 53.52 49.33 32.49
C SER A 556 53.72 50.33 33.65
N ASN A 557 54.45 49.95 34.69
CA ASN A 557 54.56 50.73 35.93
C ASN A 557 55.71 51.76 35.97
N SER A 558 56.55 51.88 34.93
CA SER A 558 57.70 52.79 34.92
C SER A 558 57.51 54.09 34.11
N SER A 559 56.37 54.29 33.45
CA SER A 559 56.16 55.41 32.49
C SER A 559 55.43 56.63 33.06
N ARG A 560 55.62 56.93 34.36
CA ARG A 560 55.09 58.15 35.02
C ARG A 560 56.08 58.71 36.05
N ARG A 561 57.10 59.45 35.58
CA ARG A 561 57.89 60.48 36.31
C ARG A 561 58.85 61.16 35.33
N PHE A 562 59.26 62.40 35.66
CA PHE A 562 60.25 63.22 34.95
C PHE A 562 59.94 63.59 33.49
N MET A 563 59.09 64.62 33.34
CA MET A 563 59.35 65.76 32.45
C MET A 563 58.89 67.03 33.18
N GLN A 564 59.81 67.69 33.91
CA GLN A 564 59.56 69.02 34.48
C GLN A 564 60.90 69.76 34.69
N GLU A 565 60.98 70.93 34.05
CA GLU A 565 61.85 72.10 34.31
C GLU A 565 63.39 72.01 34.23
N HIS A 566 63.92 73.02 33.52
CA HIS A 566 65.30 73.53 33.40
C HIS A 566 66.40 72.62 32.83
#